data_AF-A0A8T3SW03-F1
#
_entry.id   AF-A0A8T3SW03-F1
#
_cell.length_a   1.000
_cell.length_b   1.000
_cell.length_c   1.000
_cell.angle_alpha   90.00
_cell.angle_beta   90.00
_cell.angle_gamma   90.00
#
_symmetry.space_group_name_H-M   'P 1'
#
loop_
_entity.id
_entity.type
_entity.pdbx_description
1 polymer ?
#
loop_
_entity_poly.entity_id
_entity_poly.type
_entity_poly.pdbx_seq_one_letter_code
_entity_poly.pdbx_strand_id
1 'polypeptide(L)'
;AKLRFIPEAFADRRYLTDGSLQPRTEPGSLITDADAAAAQAVGVTQGAVTAVDGSRLELRAESICCHGDTPGVVEIAAAVRRAIEAAGVVVSAP
;
A
#
# COMPACT_ATOMS: atom_id res chain seq x y z
N ALA A 1 -10.67 -13.81 -23.49
CA ALA A 1 -11.58 -14.02 -22.35
C ALA A 1 -11.84 -12.67 -21.68
N LYS A 2 -13.08 -12.35 -21.29
CA LYS A 2 -13.40 -11.11 -20.54
C LYS A 2 -13.30 -11.39 -19.04
N LEU A 3 -12.08 -11.33 -18.49
CA LEU A 3 -11.86 -11.40 -17.05
C LEU A 3 -11.87 -9.98 -16.48
N ARG A 4 -12.55 -9.75 -15.35
CA ARG A 4 -12.47 -8.47 -14.63
C ARG A 4 -11.06 -8.33 -14.06
N PHE A 5 -10.43 -7.19 -14.33
CA PHE A 5 -9.16 -6.79 -13.72
C PHE A 5 -9.45 -5.92 -12.49
N ILE A 6 -8.73 -6.16 -11.40
CA ILE A 6 -8.76 -5.35 -10.17
C ILE A 6 -7.33 -4.85 -9.96
N PRO A 7 -7.07 -3.54 -10.07
CA PRO A 7 -5.75 -2.98 -9.80
C PRO A 7 -5.44 -3.06 -8.30
N GLU A 8 -4.28 -3.60 -7.97
CA GLU A 8 -3.80 -3.77 -6.59
C GLU A 8 -2.65 -2.79 -6.29
N ALA A 9 -2.70 -2.19 -5.09
CA ALA A 9 -1.60 -1.46 -4.49
C ALA A 9 -1.08 -2.16 -3.24
N PHE A 10 0.04 -1.70 -2.69
CA PHE A 10 0.73 -2.37 -1.59
C PHE A 10 0.96 -1.42 -0.42
N ALA A 11 0.50 -1.80 0.78
CA ALA A 11 0.68 -0.98 1.98
C ALA A 11 2.11 -1.01 2.52
N ASP A 12 2.81 -2.14 2.33
CA ASP A 12 4.08 -2.46 2.98
C ASP A 12 5.28 -2.53 2.02
N ARG A 13 5.12 -2.02 0.80
CA ARG A 13 6.18 -1.98 -0.23
C ARG A 13 6.45 -0.55 -0.67
N ARG A 14 7.72 -0.25 -0.95
CA ARG A 14 8.10 1.04 -1.55
C ARG A 14 7.92 1.03 -3.07
N TYR A 15 7.51 2.17 -3.60
CA TYR A 15 7.37 2.41 -5.03
C TYR A 15 8.60 3.12 -5.59
N LEU A 16 9.06 2.71 -6.76
CA LEU A 16 9.99 3.46 -7.59
C LEU A 16 9.24 4.55 -8.37
N THR A 17 9.97 5.47 -8.97
CA THR A 17 9.41 6.62 -9.70
C THR A 17 8.65 6.22 -10.97
N ASP A 18 8.92 5.04 -11.51
CA ASP A 18 8.19 4.45 -12.65
C ASP A 18 6.93 3.66 -12.23
N GLY A 19 6.64 3.63 -10.92
CA GLY A 19 5.51 2.92 -10.33
C GLY A 19 5.69 1.42 -10.12
N SER A 20 6.86 0.87 -10.47
CA SER A 20 7.23 -0.48 -10.05
C SER A 20 7.54 -0.53 -8.55
N LEU A 21 7.50 -1.72 -7.95
CA LEU A 21 7.88 -1.90 -6.56
C LEU A 21 9.39 -2.03 -6.44
N GLN A 22 9.97 -1.40 -5.41
CA GLN A 22 11.38 -1.55 -5.10
C GLN A 22 11.71 -3.04 -4.84
N PRO A 23 12.72 -3.64 -5.49
CA PRO A 23 13.07 -5.05 -5.34
C PRO A 23 13.33 -5.44 -3.88
N ARG A 24 12.89 -6.63 -3.47
CA ARG A 24 13.03 -7.11 -2.08
C ARG A 24 14.48 -7.31 -1.63
N THR A 25 15.40 -7.42 -2.58
CA THR A 25 16.84 -7.52 -2.31
C THR A 25 17.46 -6.18 -1.94
N GLU A 26 16.76 -5.07 -2.19
CA GLU A 26 17.26 -3.74 -1.89
C GLU A 26 16.94 -3.34 -0.44
N PRO A 27 17.90 -2.74 0.27
CA PRO A 27 17.65 -2.19 1.60
C PRO A 27 16.48 -1.21 1.60
N GLY A 28 15.57 -1.38 2.57
CA GLY A 28 14.43 -0.49 2.73
C GLY A 28 13.23 -0.79 1.83
N SER A 29 13.27 -1.85 1.00
CA SER A 29 12.15 -2.21 0.10
C SER A 29 10.82 -2.50 0.79
N LEU A 30 10.86 -2.80 2.10
CA LEU A 30 9.71 -3.07 2.95
C LEU A 30 9.45 -1.87 3.87
N ILE A 31 8.17 -1.61 4.12
CA ILE A 31 7.70 -0.69 5.16
C ILE A 31 7.25 -1.56 6.34
N THR A 32 8.12 -1.70 7.34
CA THR A 32 7.84 -2.51 8.55
C THR A 32 7.26 -1.69 9.70
N ASP A 33 7.25 -0.37 9.57
CA ASP A 33 6.58 0.53 10.52
C ASP A 33 5.08 0.59 10.20
N ALA A 34 4.25 0.27 11.19
CA ALA A 34 2.81 0.13 11.00
C ALA A 34 2.14 1.47 10.65
N ASP A 35 2.60 2.57 11.24
CA ASP A 35 2.05 3.91 10.99
C ASP A 35 2.42 4.40 9.58
N ALA A 36 3.65 4.13 9.13
CA ALA A 36 4.08 4.43 7.77
C ALA A 36 3.30 3.63 6.72
N ALA A 37 3.06 2.34 6.95
CA ALA A 37 2.26 1.51 6.05
C ALA A 37 0.80 1.97 6.01
N ALA A 38 0.24 2.35 7.16
CA ALA A 38 -1.11 2.92 7.26
C ALA A 38 -1.23 4.26 6.52
N ALA A 39 -0.24 5.15 6.66
CA ALA A 39 -0.19 6.42 5.93
C ALA A 39 -0.13 6.21 4.41
N GLN A 40 0.67 5.25 3.94
CA GLN A 40 0.70 4.90 2.52
C GLN A 40 -0.65 4.36 2.04
N ALA A 41 -1.28 3.47 2.80
CA ALA A 41 -2.59 2.94 2.44
C ALA A 41 -3.67 4.03 2.34
N VAL A 42 -3.66 5.02 3.25
CA VAL A 42 -4.54 6.20 3.14
C VAL A 42 -4.21 7.00 1.87
N GLY A 43 -2.94 7.22 1.55
CA GLY A 43 -2.53 7.84 0.29
C GLY A 43 -3.10 7.10 -0.94
N VAL A 44 -3.04 5.77 -0.94
CA VAL A 44 -3.62 4.93 -2.01
C VAL A 44 -5.12 5.20 -2.16
N THR A 45 -5.88 5.29 -1.06
CA THR A 45 -7.31 5.64 -1.12
C THR A 45 -7.57 7.04 -1.69
N GLN A 46 -6.58 7.92 -1.65
CA GLN A 46 -6.60 9.27 -2.22
C GLN A 46 -5.99 9.33 -3.64
N GLY A 47 -5.60 8.19 -4.21
CA GLY A 47 -5.11 8.06 -5.58
C GLY A 47 -3.62 8.34 -5.77
N ALA A 48 -2.80 8.24 -4.71
CA ALA A 48 -1.36 8.44 -4.85
C ALA A 48 -0.52 7.70 -3.80
N VAL A 49 0.77 7.52 -4.09
CA VAL A 49 1.79 7.09 -3.13
C VAL A 49 3.00 8.01 -3.22
N THR A 50 3.88 7.92 -2.22
CA THR A 50 5.18 8.58 -2.24
C THR A 50 6.23 7.57 -2.71
N ALA A 51 6.93 7.86 -3.80
CA ALA A 51 8.02 7.04 -4.29
C ALA A 51 9.27 7.18 -3.39
N VAL A 52 10.25 6.31 -3.57
CA VAL A 52 11.50 6.28 -2.79
C VAL A 52 12.29 7.59 -2.80
N ASP A 53 12.13 8.42 -3.84
CA ASP A 53 12.78 9.73 -3.97
C ASP A 53 11.97 10.89 -3.36
N GLY A 54 10.80 10.59 -2.77
CA GLY A 54 9.87 11.56 -2.21
C GLY A 54 8.88 12.15 -3.22
N SER A 55 8.96 11.78 -4.50
CA SER A 55 7.99 12.24 -5.51
C SER A 55 6.61 11.62 -5.27
N ARG A 56 5.56 12.37 -5.65
CA ARG A 56 4.18 11.88 -5.62
C ARG A 56 3.91 11.12 -6.91
N LEU A 57 3.58 9.84 -6.78
CA LEU A 57 3.17 8.98 -7.88
C LEU A 57 1.65 8.81 -7.84
N GLU A 58 0.95 9.21 -8.90
CA GLU A 58 -0.49 8.95 -9.02
C GLU A 58 -0.76 7.50 -9.40
N LEU A 59 -1.69 6.86 -8.70
CA LEU A 59 -2.14 5.51 -9.00
C LEU A 59 -3.61 5.32 -8.67
N ARG A 60 -4.22 4.28 -9.24
CA ARG A 60 -5.58 3.84 -8.90
C ARG A 60 -5.52 2.38 -8.49
N ALA A 61 -6.11 2.07 -7.34
CA ALA A 61 -6.24 0.71 -6.85
C ALA A 61 -7.64 0.47 -6.32
N GLU A 62 -8.11 -0.77 -6.48
CA GLU A 62 -9.37 -1.28 -5.93
C GLU A 62 -9.10 -2.28 -4.78
N SER A 63 -7.87 -2.77 -4.66
CA SER A 63 -7.41 -3.55 -3.50
C SER A 63 -6.06 -3.03 -2.97
N ILE A 64 -5.83 -3.25 -1.67
CA ILE A 64 -4.55 -2.94 -1.01
C ILE A 64 -4.04 -4.21 -0.34
N CYS A 65 -2.86 -4.67 -0.75
CA CYS A 65 -2.20 -5.85 -0.22
C CYS A 65 -1.36 -5.50 1.01
N CYS A 66 -1.43 -6.37 2.02
CA CYS A 66 -0.52 -6.43 3.18
C CYS A 66 0.08 -7.84 3.20
N HIS A 67 1.40 -7.97 3.18
CA HIS A 67 2.04 -9.27 3.05
C HIS A 67 2.19 -9.99 4.40
N GLY A 68 1.77 -11.26 4.46
CA GLY A 68 1.88 -12.13 5.64
C GLY A 68 3.30 -12.37 6.16
N ASP A 69 4.30 -12.14 5.32
CA ASP A 69 5.72 -12.33 5.63
C ASP A 69 6.45 -11.02 5.98
N THR A 70 5.77 -9.87 5.97
CA THR A 70 6.36 -8.62 6.45
C THR A 70 6.49 -8.67 7.99
N PRO A 71 7.67 -8.36 8.56
CA PRO A 71 7.83 -8.24 10.01
C PRO A 71 6.79 -7.28 10.61
N GLY A 72 6.05 -7.74 11.62
CA GLY A 72 4.97 -6.95 12.24
C GLY A 72 3.67 -6.89 11.42
N VAL A 73 3.41 -7.87 10.55
CA VAL A 73 2.22 -7.86 9.66
C VAL A 73 0.89 -7.68 10.40
N VAL A 74 0.73 -8.25 11.60
CA VAL A 74 -0.54 -8.16 12.34
C VAL A 74 -0.78 -6.71 12.75
N GLU A 75 0.26 -6.04 13.24
CA GLU A 75 0.24 -4.63 13.60
C GLU A 75 0.01 -3.74 12.38
N ILE A 76 0.70 -4.02 11.26
CA ILE A 76 0.52 -3.32 9.98
C ILE A 76 -0.92 -3.44 9.49
N ALA A 77 -1.44 -4.66 9.37
CA ALA A 77 -2.80 -4.90 8.86
C ALA A 77 -3.86 -4.21 9.75
N ALA A 78 -3.67 -4.27 11.07
CA ALA A 78 -4.56 -3.60 12.01
C ALA A 78 -4.48 -2.07 11.90
N ALA A 79 -3.29 -1.49 11.74
CA ALA A 79 -3.10 -0.05 11.56
C ALA A 79 -3.68 0.45 10.23
N VAL A 80 -3.40 -0.26 9.13
CA VAL A 80 -3.94 0.01 7.79
C VAL A 80 -5.47 0.04 7.82
N ARG A 81 -6.09 -1.01 8.40
CA ARG A 81 -7.55 -1.09 8.51
C ARG A 81 -8.13 0.12 9.26
N ARG A 82 -7.60 0.42 10.45
CA ARG A 82 -8.06 1.56 11.27
C ARG A 82 -7.92 2.89 10.55
N ALA A 83 -6.80 3.11 9.87
CA ALA A 83 -6.52 4.38 9.19
C ALA A 83 -7.44 4.60 7.98
N ILE A 84 -7.70 3.56 7.19
CA ILE A 84 -8.64 3.62 6.06
C ILE A 84 -10.06 3.93 6.55
N GLU A 85 -10.51 3.25 7.61
CA GLU A 85 -11.85 3.51 8.19
C GLU A 85 -11.95 4.91 8.79
N ALA A 86 -10.90 5.38 9.48
CA ALA A 86 -10.83 6.73 10.01
C ALA A 86 -10.85 7.81 8.90
N ALA A 87 -10.37 7.48 7.70
CA ALA A 87 -10.46 8.34 6.51
C ALA A 87 -11.87 8.30 5.84
N GLY A 88 -12.83 7.58 6.42
CA GLY A 88 -14.20 7.48 5.91
C GLY A 88 -14.39 6.48 4.76
N VAL A 89 -13.42 5.59 4.53
CA VAL A 89 -13.48 4.58 3.47
C VAL A 89 -13.92 3.23 4.04
N VAL A 90 -14.90 2.60 3.41
CA VAL A 90 -15.41 1.28 3.82
C VAL A 90 -14.53 0.17 3.24
N VAL A 91 -13.99 -0.67 4.11
CA VAL A 91 -13.24 -1.88 3.69
C VAL A 91 -14.22 -3.03 3.46
N SER A 92 -14.30 -3.50 2.22
CA SER A 92 -15.17 -4.60 1.80
C SER A 92 -14.54 -5.41 0.67
N ALA A 93 -15.11 -6.58 0.36
CA ALA A 93 -14.67 -7.37 -0.77
C ALA A 93 -15.04 -6.68 -2.11
N PRO A 94 -14.19 -6.77 -3.14
CA PRO A 94 -14.39 -6.09 -4.43
C PRO A 94 -15.39 -6.78 -5.36
#